data_AF-A0A523YA21-F1
#
_entry.id   AF-A0A523YA21-F1
#
_cell.length_a   1.000
_cell.length_b   1.000
_cell.length_c   1.000
_cell.angle_alpha   90.00
_cell.angle_beta   90.00
_cell.angle_gamma   90.00
#
_symmetry.space_group_name_H-M   'P 1'
#
loop_
_entity.id
_entity.type
_entity.pdbx_description
1 polymer ?
#
loop_
_entity_poly.entity_id
_entity_poly.type
_entity_poly.pdbx_seq_one_letter_code
_entity_poly.pdbx_strand_id
1 'polypeptide(L)'
;AESFNEIFLEDVRVPESCLLGEENRGLPLVFECLEGDRFWGRCLRHAGSKKDLEELVEYVNQSKYDGQNLKENQVVRDMLAEIAVELEVCRMINYKAAWLLNKGDSISWESSVVKTFADELGQRLANVGLQVLGPQVQLRGKSKWASLRKRFTFLYTFNRGLTLAGGTSEIQRTTIALRGLSLPRS
;
A
#
# COMPACT_ATOMS: atom_id res chain seq x y z
N ALA A 1 -4.87 -17.13 13.86
CA ALA A 1 -4.82 -17.70 12.51
C ALA A 1 -3.53 -17.23 11.87
N GLU A 2 -2.68 -18.15 11.45
CA GLU A 2 -1.52 -17.80 10.62
C GLU A 2 -2.02 -17.30 9.27
N SER A 3 -1.47 -16.18 8.79
CA SER A 3 -1.96 -15.46 7.59
C SER A 3 -1.18 -15.79 6.32
N PHE A 4 -0.16 -16.65 6.41
CA PHE A 4 0.73 -17.04 5.32
C PHE A 4 1.29 -18.42 5.62
N ASN A 5 1.33 -19.30 4.62
CA ASN A 5 1.85 -20.66 4.74
C ASN A 5 2.42 -21.12 3.39
N GLU A 6 3.33 -22.09 3.45
CA GLU A 6 3.74 -22.86 2.28
C GLU A 6 2.71 -23.98 2.03
N ILE A 7 2.47 -24.32 0.77
CA ILE A 7 1.55 -25.39 0.36
C ILE A 7 2.34 -26.37 -0.51
N PHE A 8 2.34 -27.65 -0.11
CA PHE A 8 2.95 -28.74 -0.86
C PHE A 8 1.84 -29.59 -1.48
N LEU A 9 1.89 -29.76 -2.81
CA LEU A 9 0.94 -30.57 -3.56
C LEU A 9 1.69 -31.76 -4.16
N GLU A 10 1.53 -32.93 -3.55
CA GLU A 10 2.15 -34.19 -3.99
C GLU A 10 1.03 -35.19 -4.32
N ASP A 11 1.04 -35.71 -5.55
CA ASP A 11 0.07 -36.67 -6.08
C ASP A 11 -1.42 -36.29 -5.87
N VAL A 12 -1.72 -34.99 -5.79
CA VAL A 12 -3.08 -34.47 -5.62
C VAL A 12 -3.86 -34.62 -6.92
N ARG A 13 -4.97 -35.36 -6.87
CA ARG A 13 -5.92 -35.49 -7.99
C ARG A 13 -7.08 -34.52 -7.82
N VAL A 14 -7.41 -33.79 -8.88
CA VAL A 14 -8.49 -32.79 -8.90
C VAL A 14 -9.47 -33.15 -10.02
N PRO A 15 -10.81 -33.09 -9.80
CA PRO A 15 -11.78 -33.32 -10.86
C PRO A 15 -11.63 -32.34 -12.02
N GLU A 16 -11.94 -32.77 -13.24
CA GLU A 16 -11.94 -31.90 -14.43
C GLU A 16 -12.88 -30.70 -14.28
N SER A 17 -13.98 -30.86 -13.53
CA SER A 17 -14.91 -29.77 -13.21
C SER A 17 -14.32 -28.63 -12.39
N CYS A 18 -13.11 -28.80 -11.83
CA CYS A 18 -12.38 -27.74 -11.14
C CYS A 18 -11.49 -26.91 -12.08
N LEU A 19 -11.39 -27.27 -13.37
CA LEU A 19 -10.66 -26.46 -14.35
C LEU A 19 -11.35 -25.10 -14.53
N LEU A 20 -10.62 -24.03 -14.27
CA LEU A 20 -11.08 -22.66 -14.49
C LEU A 20 -10.68 -22.21 -15.90
N GLY A 21 -11.69 -21.99 -16.75
CA GLY A 21 -11.47 -21.63 -18.15
C GLY A 21 -11.05 -22.84 -18.99
N GLU A 22 -10.15 -22.62 -19.94
CA GLU A 22 -9.68 -23.64 -20.88
C GLU A 22 -8.28 -24.16 -20.49
N GLU A 23 -7.98 -25.38 -20.89
CA GLU A 23 -6.64 -25.97 -20.74
C GLU A 23 -5.58 -25.06 -21.38
N ASN A 24 -4.43 -24.91 -20.71
CA ASN A 24 -3.32 -24.04 -21.17
C ASN A 24 -3.62 -22.52 -21.20
N ARG A 25 -4.72 -22.06 -20.58
CA ARG A 25 -5.09 -20.63 -20.51
C ARG A 25 -4.89 -19.99 -19.13
N GLY A 26 -4.20 -20.66 -18.21
CA GLY A 26 -4.01 -20.19 -16.83
C GLY A 26 -3.25 -18.86 -16.69
N LEU A 27 -2.15 -18.67 -17.41
CA LEU A 27 -1.35 -17.44 -17.28
C LEU A 27 -2.10 -16.17 -17.71
N PRO A 28 -2.74 -16.11 -18.90
CA PRO A 28 -3.59 -14.98 -19.27
C PRO A 28 -4.69 -14.68 -18.25
N LEU A 29 -5.38 -15.72 -17.78
CA LEU A 29 -6.45 -15.60 -16.79
C LEU A 29 -5.93 -14.98 -15.47
N VAL A 30 -4.80 -15.46 -14.97
CA VAL A 30 -4.17 -14.93 -13.76
C VAL A 30 -3.78 -13.46 -13.92
N PHE A 31 -3.21 -13.08 -15.07
CA PHE A 31 -2.83 -11.69 -15.29
C PHE A 31 -4.03 -10.75 -15.40
N GLU A 32 -5.11 -11.18 -16.05
CA GLU A 32 -6.37 -10.43 -16.11
C GLU A 32 -6.94 -10.19 -14.70
N CYS A 33 -7.01 -11.24 -13.86
CA CYS A 33 -7.45 -11.10 -12.48
C CYS A 33 -6.53 -10.16 -11.67
N LEU A 34 -5.21 -10.28 -11.82
CA LEU A 34 -4.24 -9.45 -11.11
C LEU A 34 -4.32 -7.97 -11.51
N GLU A 35 -4.68 -7.65 -12.76
CA GLU A 35 -4.86 -6.26 -13.20
C GLU A 35 -5.99 -5.57 -12.42
N GLY A 36 -7.12 -6.27 -12.21
CA GLY A 36 -8.19 -5.78 -11.35
C GLY A 36 -7.77 -5.67 -9.88
N ASP A 37 -7.13 -6.72 -9.35
CA ASP A 37 -6.75 -6.78 -7.93
C ASP A 37 -5.78 -5.66 -7.50
N ARG A 38 -4.88 -5.23 -8.41
CA ARG A 38 -3.97 -4.10 -8.17
C ARG A 38 -4.70 -2.81 -7.79
N PHE A 39 -5.85 -2.56 -8.41
CA PHE A 39 -6.71 -1.44 -8.06
C PHE A 39 -7.55 -1.74 -6.81
N TRP A 40 -8.29 -2.87 -6.81
CA TRP A 40 -9.23 -3.18 -5.73
C TRP A 40 -8.56 -3.34 -4.37
N GLY A 41 -7.34 -3.90 -4.33
CA GLY A 41 -6.57 -3.99 -3.09
C GLY A 41 -6.11 -2.64 -2.54
N ARG A 42 -6.10 -1.57 -3.36
CA ARG A 42 -5.51 -0.25 -3.02
C ARG A 42 -6.52 0.88 -3.00
N CYS A 43 -7.75 0.66 -3.48
CA CYS A 43 -8.79 1.68 -3.55
C CYS A 43 -9.09 2.34 -2.19
N LEU A 44 -8.95 1.59 -1.10
CA LEU A 44 -9.15 2.08 0.27
C LEU A 44 -7.87 2.55 0.98
N ARG A 45 -6.71 2.53 0.31
CA ARG A 45 -5.43 2.92 0.92
C ARG A 45 -5.49 4.32 1.49
N HIS A 46 -5.97 5.28 0.70
CA HIS A 46 -6.03 6.69 1.10
C HIS A 46 -6.84 6.89 2.39
N ALA A 47 -7.99 6.22 2.53
CA ALA A 47 -8.86 6.34 3.70
C ALA A 47 -8.20 5.74 4.95
N GLY A 48 -7.61 4.54 4.84
CA GLY A 48 -6.90 3.92 5.95
C GLY A 48 -5.67 4.73 6.40
N SER A 49 -4.87 5.19 5.44
CA SER A 49 -3.67 5.99 5.71
C SER A 49 -3.99 7.40 6.21
N LYS A 50 -5.15 7.98 5.85
CA LYS A 50 -5.64 9.23 6.43
C LYS A 50 -5.88 9.11 7.93
N LYS A 51 -6.53 8.02 8.37
CA LYS A 51 -6.71 7.75 9.80
C LYS A 51 -5.36 7.59 10.53
N ASP A 52 -4.43 6.86 9.93
CA ASP A 52 -3.09 6.69 10.50
C ASP A 52 -2.35 8.05 10.63
N LEU A 53 -2.50 8.96 9.65
CA LEU A 53 -1.98 10.33 9.72
C LEU A 53 -2.66 11.15 10.82
N GLU A 54 -3.98 11.10 10.95
CA GLU A 54 -4.74 11.82 11.97
C GLU A 54 -4.30 11.42 13.39
N GLU A 55 -4.14 10.12 13.65
CA GLU A 55 -3.62 9.63 14.94
C GLU A 55 -2.18 10.09 15.19
N LEU A 56 -1.36 10.20 14.15
CA LEU A 56 0.02 10.70 14.25
C LEU A 56 0.08 12.21 14.53
N VAL A 57 -0.79 13.00 13.90
CA VAL A 57 -0.96 14.44 14.18
C VAL A 57 -1.39 14.66 15.62
N GLU A 58 -2.35 13.86 16.11
CA GLU A 58 -2.80 13.91 17.50
C GLU A 58 -1.66 13.60 18.48
N TYR A 59 -0.82 12.61 18.17
CA TYR A 59 0.39 12.34 18.92
C TYR A 59 1.34 13.55 18.96
N VAL A 60 1.60 14.18 17.80
CA VAL A 60 2.49 15.34 17.67
C VAL A 60 1.97 16.56 18.44
N ASN A 61 0.66 16.78 18.46
CA ASN A 61 0.04 17.89 19.18
C ASN A 61 0.21 17.81 20.70
N GLN A 62 0.37 16.59 21.23
CA GLN A 62 0.31 16.31 22.67
C GLN A 62 1.62 15.80 23.26
N SER A 63 2.64 15.59 22.43
CA SER A 63 3.90 14.98 22.82
C SER A 63 5.05 15.97 22.76
N LYS A 64 6.05 15.71 23.60
CA LYS A 64 7.33 16.43 23.62
C LYS A 64 8.46 15.47 23.31
N TYR A 65 9.49 15.97 22.66
CA TYR A 65 10.77 15.29 22.50
C TYR A 65 11.87 16.21 22.99
N ASP A 66 12.72 15.71 23.88
CA ASP A 66 13.81 16.46 24.51
C ASP A 66 13.36 17.83 25.07
N GLY A 67 12.24 17.83 25.78
CA GLY A 67 11.65 19.03 26.39
C GLY A 67 10.89 19.97 25.44
N GLN A 68 11.03 19.82 24.12
CA GLN A 68 10.38 20.65 23.11
C GLN A 68 9.07 20.03 22.60
N ASN A 69 8.07 20.85 22.29
CA ASN A 69 6.81 20.37 21.73
C ASN A 69 7.03 19.87 20.30
N LEU A 70 6.58 18.65 19.96
CA LEU A 70 6.75 18.12 18.61
C LEU A 70 6.01 18.96 17.56
N LYS A 71 4.85 19.54 17.91
CA LYS A 71 4.10 20.45 17.04
C LYS A 71 4.86 21.72 16.63
N GLU A 72 5.90 22.11 17.37
CA GLU A 72 6.73 23.28 17.06
C GLU A 72 7.96 22.92 16.20
N ASN A 73 8.26 21.62 16.05
CA ASN A 73 9.37 21.14 15.25
C ASN A 73 9.03 21.24 13.76
N GLN A 74 9.73 22.13 13.04
CA GLN A 74 9.46 22.38 11.62
C GLN A 74 9.62 21.13 10.75
N VAL A 75 10.64 20.29 11.02
CA VAL A 75 10.88 19.05 10.26
C VAL A 75 9.71 18.08 10.41
N VAL A 76 9.14 17.95 11.61
CA VAL A 76 7.96 17.13 11.86
C VAL A 76 6.74 17.66 11.10
N ARG A 77 6.54 18.98 11.10
CA ARG A 77 5.43 19.61 10.37
C ARG A 77 5.54 19.37 8.87
N ASP A 78 6.73 19.51 8.30
CA ASP A 78 6.98 19.31 6.87
C ASP A 78 6.74 17.86 6.47
N MET A 79 7.22 16.88 7.26
CA MET A 79 6.96 15.46 7.00
C MET A 79 5.46 15.12 7.01
N LEU A 80 4.70 15.66 7.97
CA LEU A 80 3.25 15.42 8.05
C LEU A 80 2.49 16.10 6.90
N ALA A 81 2.92 17.31 6.52
CA ALA A 81 2.33 18.04 5.40
C ALA A 81 2.56 17.30 4.07
N GLU A 82 3.77 16.78 3.84
CA GLU A 82 4.08 16.00 2.63
C GLU A 82 3.18 14.76 2.53
N ILE A 83 3.05 13.99 3.62
CA ILE A 83 2.15 12.83 3.64
C ILE A 83 0.69 13.24 3.38
N ALA A 84 0.24 14.38 3.90
CA ALA A 84 -1.11 14.88 3.63
C ALA A 84 -1.32 15.20 2.14
N VAL A 85 -0.32 15.81 1.48
CA VAL A 85 -0.33 16.07 0.03
C VAL A 85 -0.38 14.76 -0.76
N GLU A 86 0.48 13.80 -0.42
CA GLU A 86 0.51 12.51 -1.10
C GLU A 86 -0.78 11.71 -0.93
N LEU A 87 -1.48 11.83 0.21
CA LEU A 87 -2.77 11.18 0.41
C LEU A 87 -3.85 11.74 -0.52
N GLU A 88 -3.86 13.05 -0.77
CA GLU A 88 -4.77 13.64 -1.77
C GLU A 88 -4.44 13.17 -3.18
N VAL A 89 -3.16 13.06 -3.53
CA VAL A 89 -2.73 12.46 -4.81
C VAL A 89 -3.22 11.01 -4.92
N CYS A 90 -3.01 10.21 -3.87
CA CYS A 90 -3.47 8.82 -3.81
C CYS A 90 -4.99 8.71 -4.00
N ARG A 91 -5.75 9.59 -3.33
CA ARG A 91 -7.21 9.65 -3.46
C ARG A 91 -7.62 9.96 -4.90
N MET A 92 -6.98 10.95 -5.54
CA MET A 92 -7.32 11.37 -6.90
C MET A 92 -7.01 10.31 -7.96
N ILE A 93 -5.84 9.65 -7.89
CA ILE A 93 -5.50 8.59 -8.85
C ILE A 93 -6.43 7.37 -8.71
N ASN A 94 -6.86 7.05 -7.48
CA ASN A 94 -7.85 6.00 -7.24
C ASN A 94 -9.23 6.36 -7.81
N TYR A 95 -9.70 7.58 -7.59
CA TYR A 95 -10.98 8.02 -8.18
C TYR A 95 -10.94 8.08 -9.70
N LYS A 96 -9.80 8.46 -10.30
CA LYS A 96 -9.63 8.40 -11.76
C LYS A 96 -9.79 6.96 -12.27
N ALA A 97 -9.11 5.99 -11.65
CA ALA A 97 -9.23 4.58 -12.04
C ALA A 97 -10.66 4.05 -11.83
N ALA A 98 -11.31 4.39 -10.71
CA ALA A 98 -12.71 4.04 -10.44
C ALA A 98 -13.67 4.61 -11.50
N TRP A 99 -13.43 5.85 -11.92
CA TRP A 99 -14.24 6.52 -12.94
C TRP A 99 -14.12 5.86 -14.31
N LEU A 100 -12.91 5.43 -14.70
CA LEU A 100 -12.68 4.66 -15.93
C LEU A 100 -13.45 3.33 -15.89
N LEU A 101 -13.31 2.58 -14.80
CA LEU A 101 -14.06 1.34 -14.61
C LEU A 101 -15.58 1.54 -14.70
N ASN A 102 -16.10 2.61 -14.10
CA ASN A 102 -17.53 2.92 -14.14
C ASN A 102 -18.03 3.28 -15.56
N LYS A 103 -17.14 3.71 -16.46
CA LYS A 103 -17.45 3.94 -17.87
C LYS A 103 -17.38 2.67 -18.72
N GLY A 104 -16.93 1.55 -18.16
CA GLY A 104 -16.62 0.33 -18.89
C GLY A 104 -15.24 0.35 -19.57
N ASP A 105 -14.41 1.35 -19.27
CA ASP A 105 -13.03 1.40 -19.76
C ASP A 105 -12.14 0.44 -18.95
N SER A 106 -11.09 -0.08 -19.58
CA SER A 106 -10.08 -0.90 -18.90
C SER A 106 -9.05 -0.04 -18.17
N ILE A 107 -8.50 -0.54 -17.07
CA ILE A 107 -7.47 0.14 -16.26
C ILE A 107 -6.11 -0.53 -16.39
N SER A 108 -5.66 -0.72 -17.63
CA SER A 108 -4.52 -1.57 -17.96
C SER A 108 -3.18 -1.09 -17.39
N TRP A 109 -2.98 0.23 -17.25
CA TRP A 109 -1.77 0.83 -16.67
C TRP A 109 -2.10 1.75 -15.49
N GLU A 110 -3.32 2.28 -15.41
CA GLU A 110 -3.80 3.06 -14.28
C GLU A 110 -3.81 2.24 -12.99
N SER A 111 -4.14 0.94 -13.06
CA SER A 111 -4.02 0.01 -11.93
C SER A 111 -2.58 -0.11 -11.44
N SER A 112 -1.61 -0.15 -12.35
CA SER A 112 -0.18 -0.14 -12.03
C SER A 112 0.29 1.18 -11.43
N VAL A 113 -0.22 2.32 -11.89
CA VAL A 113 0.04 3.64 -11.28
C VAL A 113 -0.47 3.68 -9.85
N VAL A 114 -1.74 3.29 -9.66
CA VAL A 114 -2.39 3.23 -8.34
C VAL A 114 -1.61 2.33 -7.40
N LYS A 115 -1.29 1.11 -7.81
CA LYS A 115 -0.53 0.16 -6.98
C LYS A 115 0.81 0.74 -6.56
N THR A 116 1.61 1.19 -7.52
CA THR A 116 2.97 1.69 -7.28
C THR A 116 2.94 2.84 -6.28
N PHE A 117 2.10 3.85 -6.54
CA PHE A 117 2.04 5.03 -5.70
C PHE A 117 1.48 4.70 -4.31
N ALA A 118 0.40 3.93 -4.22
CA ALA A 118 -0.27 3.61 -2.96
C ALA A 118 0.60 2.76 -2.03
N ASP A 119 1.34 1.79 -2.56
CA ASP A 119 2.19 0.92 -1.75
C ASP A 119 3.46 1.66 -1.27
N GLU A 120 4.04 2.54 -2.10
CA GLU A 120 5.19 3.36 -1.70
C GLU A 120 4.81 4.47 -0.72
N LEU A 121 3.65 5.10 -0.89
CA LEU A 121 3.06 6.00 0.10
C LEU A 121 2.88 5.30 1.45
N GLY A 122 2.41 4.04 1.44
CA GLY A 122 2.30 3.24 2.66
C GLY A 122 3.64 3.08 3.39
N GLN A 123 4.74 2.88 2.66
CA GLN A 123 6.08 2.84 3.24
C GLN A 123 6.56 4.20 3.75
N ARG A 124 6.34 5.27 2.99
CA ARG A 124 6.71 6.64 3.42
C ARG A 124 5.98 7.05 4.70
N LEU A 125 4.67 6.83 4.77
CA LEU A 125 3.87 7.07 5.98
C LEU A 125 4.39 6.24 7.16
N ALA A 126 4.67 4.95 6.95
CA ALA A 126 5.21 4.11 8.01
C ALA A 126 6.57 4.64 8.54
N ASN A 127 7.46 5.05 7.63
CA ASN A 127 8.75 5.63 7.97
C ASN A 127 8.62 6.95 8.75
N VAL A 128 7.75 7.85 8.29
CA VAL A 128 7.45 9.11 9.00
C VAL A 128 6.93 8.82 10.40
N GLY A 129 6.02 7.87 10.55
CA GLY A 129 5.52 7.49 11.88
C GLY A 129 6.60 6.92 12.80
N LEU A 130 7.53 6.10 12.29
CA LEU A 130 8.66 5.63 13.09
C LEU A 130 9.56 6.79 13.54
N GLN A 131 9.85 7.74 12.65
CA GLN A 131 10.67 8.91 12.97
C GLN A 131 10.00 9.81 14.02
N VAL A 132 8.71 10.09 13.85
CA VAL A 132 7.92 10.94 14.73
C VAL A 132 7.72 10.31 16.11
N LEU A 133 7.45 9.00 16.18
CA LEU A 133 7.28 8.27 17.46
C LEU A 133 8.63 8.04 18.18
N GLY A 134 9.73 8.16 17.45
CA GLY A 134 11.09 7.98 17.96
C GLY A 134 11.37 6.58 18.50
N PRO A 135 12.45 6.41 19.29
CA PRO A 135 12.88 5.11 19.82
C PRO A 135 11.81 4.38 20.64
N GLN A 136 10.85 5.12 21.21
CA GLN A 136 9.76 4.57 22.00
C GLN A 136 8.82 3.66 21.20
N VAL A 137 8.85 3.73 19.87
CA VAL A 137 8.01 2.90 18.99
C VAL A 137 8.26 1.39 19.19
N GLN A 138 9.47 1.02 19.64
CA GLN A 138 9.85 -0.37 19.94
C GLN A 138 9.36 -0.84 21.32
N LEU A 139 8.95 0.09 22.20
CA LEU A 139 8.56 -0.25 23.56
C LEU A 139 7.17 -0.92 23.59
N ARG A 140 7.13 -2.11 24.18
CA ARG A 140 5.90 -2.83 24.52
C ARG A 140 5.53 -2.47 25.96
N GLY A 141 4.44 -1.73 26.19
CA GLY A 141 4.06 -1.32 27.54
C GLY A 141 2.71 -0.59 27.60
N LYS A 142 2.23 -0.30 28.82
CA LYS A 142 1.00 0.45 29.05
C LYS A 142 1.29 1.94 28.87
N SER A 143 0.96 2.46 27.69
CA SER A 143 0.97 3.89 27.36
C SER A 143 -0.31 4.21 26.61
N LYS A 144 -0.81 5.43 26.77
CA LYS A 144 -1.88 5.99 25.92
C LYS A 144 -1.56 5.81 24.42
N TRP A 145 -0.28 5.87 24.05
CA TRP A 145 0.18 5.73 22.67
C TRP A 145 0.61 4.30 22.30
N ALA A 146 0.39 3.31 23.16
CA ALA A 146 0.82 1.93 22.90
C ALA A 146 0.18 1.34 21.63
N SER A 147 -1.09 1.65 21.38
CA SER A 147 -1.79 1.22 20.16
C SER A 147 -1.17 1.83 18.91
N LEU A 148 -0.92 3.15 18.92
CA LEU A 148 -0.30 3.88 17.81
C LEU A 148 1.09 3.34 17.49
N ARG A 149 1.92 3.08 18.50
CA ARG A 149 3.25 2.48 18.33
C ARG A 149 3.15 1.09 17.71
N LYS A 150 2.24 0.24 18.23
CA LYS A 150 2.01 -1.10 17.67
C LYS A 150 1.57 -1.02 16.21
N ARG A 151 0.70 -0.06 15.88
CA ARG A 151 0.20 0.20 14.53
C ARG A 151 1.34 0.58 13.58
N PHE A 152 2.16 1.57 13.91
CA PHE A 152 3.26 2.01 13.04
C PHE A 152 4.39 0.98 12.91
N THR A 153 4.68 0.21 13.97
CA THR A 153 5.59 -0.94 13.87
C THR A 153 5.05 -2.00 12.90
N PHE A 154 3.75 -2.30 12.98
CA PHE A 154 3.10 -3.23 12.04
C PHE A 154 3.11 -2.68 10.60
N LEU A 155 2.78 -1.40 10.40
CA LEU A 155 2.77 -0.78 9.08
C LEU A 155 4.17 -0.82 8.45
N TYR A 156 5.22 -0.56 9.23
CA TYR A 156 6.59 -0.59 8.73
C TYR A 156 7.00 -1.98 8.22
N THR A 157 6.64 -3.05 8.93
CA THR A 157 6.97 -4.41 8.50
C THR A 157 6.06 -4.88 7.38
N PHE A 158 4.77 -4.57 7.44
CA PHE A 158 3.77 -5.03 6.48
C PHE A 158 3.90 -4.35 5.11
N ASN A 159 4.09 -3.03 5.06
CA ASN A 159 4.14 -2.30 3.78
C ASN A 159 5.37 -2.66 2.93
N ARG A 160 6.42 -3.25 3.51
CA ARG A 160 7.54 -3.82 2.72
C ARG A 160 7.10 -4.99 1.85
N GLY A 161 6.21 -5.84 2.37
CA GLY A 161 5.66 -6.95 1.60
C GLY A 161 4.75 -6.49 0.45
N LEU A 162 4.04 -5.36 0.63
CA LEU A 162 3.07 -4.88 -0.35
C LEU A 162 3.72 -4.34 -1.63
N THR A 163 4.92 -3.76 -1.54
CA THR A 163 5.67 -3.38 -2.76
C THR A 163 6.16 -4.58 -3.55
N LEU A 164 6.14 -5.79 -2.98
CA LEU A 164 6.55 -7.04 -3.63
C LEU A 164 5.35 -7.87 -4.12
N ALA A 165 4.34 -8.05 -3.27
CA ALA A 165 3.15 -8.86 -3.53
C ALA A 165 2.30 -8.30 -4.68
N GLY A 166 1.74 -9.18 -5.51
CA GLY A 166 0.93 -8.79 -6.68
C GLY A 166 1.74 -8.18 -7.85
N GLY A 167 3.07 -8.31 -7.79
CA GLY A 167 4.04 -7.80 -8.77
C GLY A 167 4.78 -6.58 -8.24
N THR A 168 6.12 -6.59 -8.29
CA THR A 168 6.95 -5.55 -7.67
C THR A 168 6.66 -4.16 -8.23
N SER A 169 7.03 -3.10 -7.52
CA SER A 169 6.93 -1.73 -8.03
C SER A 169 7.67 -1.57 -9.37
N GLU A 170 8.80 -2.25 -9.56
CA GLU A 170 9.59 -2.23 -10.79
C GLU A 170 8.83 -2.86 -11.96
N ILE A 171 8.18 -4.01 -11.72
CA ILE A 171 7.30 -4.64 -12.73
C ILE A 171 6.15 -3.71 -13.09
N GLN A 172 5.55 -3.02 -12.12
CA GLN A 172 4.49 -2.05 -12.41
C GLN A 172 5.00 -0.87 -13.23
N ARG A 173 6.22 -0.36 -12.96
CA ARG A 173 6.84 0.68 -13.80
C ARG A 173 7.09 0.21 -15.22
N THR A 174 7.47 -1.06 -15.41
CA THR A 174 7.54 -1.66 -16.76
C THR A 174 6.17 -1.65 -17.44
N THR A 175 5.10 -2.03 -16.74
CA THR A 175 3.73 -1.94 -17.29
C THR A 175 3.37 -0.50 -17.67
N ILE A 176 3.69 0.48 -16.82
CA ILE A 176 3.45 1.90 -17.11
C ILE A 176 4.25 2.35 -18.32
N ALA A 177 5.52 1.99 -18.44
CA ALA A 177 6.37 2.33 -19.58
C ALA A 177 5.83 1.75 -20.89
N LEU A 178 5.48 0.46 -20.90
CA LEU A 178 5.06 -0.23 -22.12
C LEU A 178 3.61 0.09 -22.51
N ARG A 179 2.68 0.08 -21.56
CA ARG A 179 1.24 0.25 -21.84
C ARG A 179 0.76 1.69 -21.67
N GLY A 180 1.27 2.40 -20.67
CA GLY A 180 0.89 3.79 -20.40
C GLY A 180 1.61 4.79 -21.30
N LEU A 181 2.92 4.61 -21.50
CA LEU A 181 3.75 5.53 -22.29
C LEU A 181 4.04 5.02 -23.71
N SER A 182 3.59 3.80 -24.06
CA SER A 182 3.82 3.18 -25.38
C SER A 182 5.30 3.10 -25.79
N LEU A 183 6.21 2.97 -24.82
CA LEU A 183 7.64 2.79 -25.09
C LEU A 183 7.92 1.38 -25.62
N PRO A 184 8.94 1.21 -26.49
CA PRO A 184 9.31 -0.10 -27.01
C PRO A 184 9.85 -1.02 -25.91
N ARG A 185 9.74 -2.33 -26.13
CA ARG A 185 10.42 -3.33 -25.29
C ARG A 185 11.92 -3.24 -25.56
N SER A 186 12.71 -3.04 -24.50
CA SER A 186 14.16 -3.18 -24.50
C SER A 186 14.59 -4.63 -24.41
#